data_AF-A0A2H1I1M6-F1
#
_entry.id   AF-A0A2H1I1M6-F1
#
_cell.length_a   1.000
_cell.length_b   1.000
_cell.length_c   1.000
_cell.angle_alpha   90.00
_cell.angle_beta   90.00
_cell.angle_gamma   90.00
#
_symmetry.space_group_name_H-M   'P 1'
#
loop_
_entity.id
_entity.type
_entity.pdbx_description
1 polymer ?
#
loop_
_entity_poly.entity_id
_entity_poly.type
_entity_poly.pdbx_seq_one_letter_code
_entity_poly.pdbx_strand_id
1 'polypeptide(L)' 'MAYNMPGFRIGGTIVAGYAAFSKQCGLYVSAGAISAHAEDIAVAGLKATKTGVTFSPRRPIPDDLVERLALASRKDAEA' A
#
# COMPACT_ATOMS: atom_id res chain seq x y z
N MET A 1 11.82 4.24 14.10
CA MET A 1 10.65 4.66 13.29
C MET A 1 11.17 5.12 11.94
N ALA A 2 10.87 4.42 10.85
CA ALA A 2 11.35 4.87 9.54
C ALA A 2 10.42 6.01 9.08
N TYR A 3 10.97 7.22 8.97
CA TYR A 3 10.36 8.37 8.28
C TYR A 3 9.07 8.99 8.86
N ASN A 4 8.79 8.88 10.16
CA ASN A 4 7.54 9.42 10.76
C ASN A 4 6.25 8.92 10.09
N MET A 5 6.34 7.83 9.33
CA MET A 5 5.19 7.20 8.70
C MET A 5 4.68 6.08 9.61
N PRO A 6 3.41 6.11 10.04
CA PRO A 6 2.82 4.97 10.70
C PRO A 6 2.86 3.76 9.74
N GLY A 7 3.33 2.64 10.27
CA GLY A 7 3.47 1.42 9.49
C GLY A 7 3.22 0.19 10.34
N PHE A 8 2.49 -0.74 9.76
CA PHE A 8 2.23 -2.07 10.26
C PHE A 8 3.47 -2.93 10.06
N ARG A 9 3.93 -3.52 11.15
CA ARG A 9 5.07 -4.43 11.18
C ARG A 9 4.64 -5.79 11.69
N ILE A 10 5.09 -6.84 11.01
CA ILE A 10 4.92 -8.23 11.44
C ILE A 10 6.32 -8.84 11.51
N GLY A 11 6.71 -9.41 12.66
CA GLY A 11 8.01 -10.05 12.83
C GLY A 11 9.23 -9.12 12.68
N GLY A 12 9.05 -7.79 12.72
CA GLY A 12 10.09 -6.79 12.50
C GLY A 12 10.11 -6.19 11.08
N THR A 13 9.47 -6.86 10.12
CA THR A 13 9.35 -6.40 8.72
C THR A 13 8.13 -5.50 8.54
N ILE A 14 8.26 -4.45 7.73
CA ILE A 14 7.15 -3.55 7.41
C ILE A 14 6.28 -4.22 6.34
N VAL A 15 5.01 -4.45 6.67
CA VAL A 15 4.01 -5.08 5.80
C VAL A 15 3.14 -4.03 5.11
N ALA A 16 2.84 -2.93 5.78
CA ALA A 16 2.15 -1.81 5.17
C ALA A 16 2.54 -0.52 5.88
N GLY A 17 2.78 0.54 5.14
CA GLY A 17 2.96 1.90 5.63
C GLY A 17 1.85 2.77 5.07
N TYR A 18 1.49 3.85 5.76
CA TYR A 18 0.64 4.86 5.16
C TYR A 18 1.18 6.25 5.51
N ALA A 19 1.02 7.18 4.58
CA ALA A 19 1.34 8.57 4.79
C ALA A 19 0.25 9.45 4.20
N ALA A 20 -0.11 10.50 4.94
CA ALA A 20 -0.95 11.57 4.45
C ALA A 20 -0.07 12.79 4.18
N PHE A 21 -0.12 13.30 2.95
CA PHE A 21 0.49 14.56 2.54
C PHE A 21 -0.60 15.61 2.32
N SER A 22 -0.23 16.90 2.28
CA SER A 22 -1.18 18.01 2.17
C SER A 22 -2.12 17.96 0.96
N LYS A 23 -1.77 17.20 -0.09
CA LYS A 23 -2.57 17.07 -1.32
C LYS A 23 -2.98 15.63 -1.67
N GLN A 24 -2.45 14.63 -0.98
CA GLN A 24 -2.61 13.22 -1.37
C GLN A 24 -2.27 12.27 -0.23
N CYS A 25 -2.82 11.07 -0.27
CA CYS A 25 -2.46 9.98 0.63
C CYS A 25 -1.68 8.91 -0.15
N GLY A 26 -0.74 8.27 0.53
CA GLY A 26 0.05 7.16 0.00
C GLY A 26 -0.09 5.95 0.90
N LEU A 27 -0.47 4.80 0.32
CA LEU A 27 -0.34 3.50 0.96
C LEU A 27 0.94 2.85 0.44
N TYR A 28 1.84 2.43 1.31
CA TYR A 28 3.12 1.83 0.95
C TYR A 28 3.09 0.36 1.33
N VAL A 29 3.41 -0.51 0.37
CA VAL A 29 3.47 -1.96 0.56
C VAL A 29 4.67 -2.50 -0.21
N SER A 30 4.95 -3.80 -0.11
CA SER A 30 6.04 -4.40 -0.86
C SER A 30 5.86 -4.22 -2.37
N ALA A 31 6.97 -4.18 -3.10
CA ALA A 31 6.94 -4.05 -4.56
C ALA A 31 6.24 -5.26 -5.22
N GLY A 32 6.39 -6.46 -4.63
CA GLY A 32 5.69 -7.67 -5.07
C GLY A 32 4.17 -7.52 -4.97
N ALA A 33 3.67 -6.95 -3.87
CA ALA A 33 2.24 -6.71 -3.67
C ALA A 33 1.65 -5.73 -4.69
N ILE A 34 2.36 -4.63 -4.99
CA ILE A 34 1.93 -3.69 -6.02
C ILE A 34 1.91 -4.37 -7.39
N SER A 35 2.97 -5.11 -7.73
CA SER A 35 3.06 -5.74 -9.05
C SER A 35 2.00 -6.81 -9.25
N ALA A 36 1.62 -7.54 -8.19
CA ALA A 36 0.59 -8.57 -8.23
C ALA A 36 -0.83 -7.99 -8.37
N HIS A 37 -1.07 -6.77 -7.88
CA HIS A 37 -2.38 -6.12 -7.89
C HIS A 37 -2.41 -4.84 -8.75
N ALA A 38 -1.47 -4.68 -9.68
CA ALA A 38 -1.36 -3.49 -10.52
C ALA A 38 -2.62 -3.28 -11.37
N GLU A 39 -3.22 -4.37 -11.84
CA GLU A 39 -4.49 -4.36 -12.57
C GLU A 39 -5.66 -3.91 -11.70
N ASP A 40 -5.82 -4.44 -10.48
CA ASP A 40 -6.88 -4.03 -9.56
C ASP A 40 -6.76 -2.53 -9.20
N ILE A 41 -5.52 -2.04 -8.99
CA ILE A 41 -5.24 -0.63 -8.73
C ILE A 41 -5.65 0.24 -9.92
N ALA A 42 -5.36 -0.21 -11.15
CA ALA A 42 -5.75 0.50 -12.37
C ALA A 42 -7.28 0.50 -12.58
N VAL A 43 -7.96 -0.62 -12.29
CA VAL A 43 -9.44 -0.73 -12.34
C VAL A 43 -10.09 0.20 -11.31
N ALA A 44 -9.50 0.31 -10.11
CA ALA A 44 -9.91 1.30 -9.11
C ALA A 44 -9.63 2.76 -9.55
N GLY A 45 -8.89 2.96 -10.65
CA GLY A 45 -8.45 4.25 -11.17
C GLY A 45 -7.52 5.00 -10.22
N LEU A 46 -6.72 4.24 -9.47
CA LEU A 46 -5.72 4.72 -8.54
C LEU A 46 -4.34 4.71 -9.22
N LYS A 47 -3.40 5.49 -8.69
CA LYS A 47 -2.06 5.57 -9.25
C LYS A 47 -1.10 4.71 -8.43
N ALA A 48 -0.62 3.61 -9.02
CA ALA A 48 0.45 2.80 -8.43
C ALA A 48 1.83 3.44 -8.67
N THR A 49 2.73 3.21 -7.73
CA THR A 49 4.17 3.47 -7.78
C THR A 49 4.89 2.18 -7.39
N LYS A 50 6.22 2.10 -7.58
CA LYS A 50 7.00 0.86 -7.34
C LYS A 50 6.75 0.20 -5.97
N THR A 51 6.43 0.97 -4.94
CA THR A 51 6.24 0.49 -3.56
C THR A 51 5.02 1.10 -2.87
N GLY A 52 4.06 1.63 -3.64
CA GLY A 52 2.89 2.23 -3.01
C GLY A 52 1.82 2.73 -3.96
N VAL A 53 0.64 3.02 -3.42
CA VAL A 53 -0.55 3.49 -4.14
C VAL A 53 -0.86 4.91 -3.68
N THR A 54 -0.95 5.83 -4.62
CA THR A 54 -1.41 7.20 -4.39
C THR A 54 -2.92 7.28 -4.55
N PHE A 55 -3.58 7.83 -3.53
CA PHE A 55 -5.02 8.02 -3.49
C PHE A 55 -5.37 9.39 -2.87
N SER A 56 -6.64 9.76 -2.91
CA SER A 56 -7.12 11.00 -2.29
C SER A 56 -8.25 10.70 -1.31
N PRO A 57 -8.51 11.55 -0.31
CA PRO A 57 -9.64 11.34 0.61
C PRO A 57 -11.00 11.28 -0.11
N ARG A 58 -11.11 11.96 -1.26
CA ARG A 58 -12.31 11.94 -2.12
C ARG A 58 -12.46 10.65 -2.93
N ARG A 59 -11.35 9.96 -3.17
CA ARG A 59 -11.30 8.69 -3.90
C ARG A 59 -10.40 7.73 -3.14
N PRO A 60 -10.92 7.16 -2.03
CA PRO A 60 -10.16 6.25 -1.19
C PRO A 60 -9.84 4.95 -1.95
N ILE A 61 -8.90 4.18 -1.39
CA ILE A 61 -8.65 2.82 -1.86
C ILE A 61 -9.83 1.95 -1.39
N PRO A 62 -10.42 1.11 -2.25
CA PRO A 62 -11.43 0.13 -1.84
C PRO A 62 -10.89 -0.79 -0.75
N ASP A 63 -11.70 -1.10 0.26
CA ASP A 63 -11.29 -1.94 1.40
C ASP A 63 -10.79 -3.32 0.93
N ASP A 64 -11.46 -3.93 -0.04
CA ASP A 64 -11.05 -5.20 -0.66
C ASP A 64 -9.63 -5.14 -1.25
N LEU A 65 -9.28 -4.00 -1.87
CA LEU A 65 -7.96 -3.80 -2.47
C LEU A 65 -6.91 -3.58 -1.38
N VAL A 66 -7.24 -2.87 -0.31
CA VAL A 66 -6.35 -2.71 0.85
C VAL A 66 -6.03 -4.06 1.48
N GLU A 67 -7.04 -4.91 1.68
CA GLU A 67 -6.86 -6.25 2.24
C GLU A 67 -5.94 -7.11 1.36
N ARG A 68 -6.21 -7.17 0.05
CA ARG A 68 -5.38 -7.92 -0.90
C ARG A 68 -3.92 -7.45 -0.90
N LEU A 69 -3.70 -6.13 -0.93
CA LEU A 69 -2.36 -5.53 -0.88
C LEU A 69 -1.64 -5.86 0.43
N ALA A 70 -2.35 -5.81 1.56
CA ALA A 70 -1.77 -6.15 2.87
C ALA A 70 -1.40 -7.64 2.96
N LEU A 71 -2.27 -8.53 2.48
CA LEU A 71 -2.00 -9.98 2.45
C LEU A 71 -0.83 -10.33 1.53
N ALA A 72 -0.80 -9.75 0.32
CA ALA A 72 0.30 -9.95 -0.62
C ALA A 72 1.62 -9.42 -0.04
N SER A 73 1.59 -8.24 0.58
CA SER A 73 2.79 -7.66 1.18
C SER A 73 3.27 -8.43 2.41
N ARG A 74 2.36 -9.07 3.15
CA ARG A 74 2.73 -9.97 4.25
C ARG A 74 3.46 -11.18 3.71
N LYS A 75 2.90 -11.81 2.67
CA LYS A 75 3.49 -12.99 2.04
C LYS A 75 4.90 -12.71 1.51
N ASP A 76 5.10 -11.52 0.94
CA ASP A 76 6.39 -11.03 0.45
C ASP A 76 7.38 -10.69 1.59
N ALA A 77 6.87 -10.32 2.77
CA ALA A 77 7.67 -10.04 3.97
C ALA A 77 8.09 -11.31 4.74
N GLU A 78 7.39 -12.43 4.52
CA GLU A 78 7.71 -13.76 5.07
C GLU A 78 8.59 -14.60 4.12
N ALA A 79 8.86 -14.11 2.90
CA ALA A 79 9.62 -14.79 1.84
C ALA A 79 11.13 -14.58 1.90
#